data_AF-A0A7X0BV64-F1
#
_entry.id   AF-A0A7X0BV64-F1
#
_cell.length_a   1.000
_cell.length_b   1.000
_cell.length_c   1.000
_cell.angle_alpha   90.00
_cell.angle_beta   90.00
_cell.angle_gamma   90.00
#
_symmetry.space_group_name_H-M   'P 1'
#
loop_
_entity.id
_entity.type
_entity.pdbx_description
1 polymer ?
#
loop_
_entity_poly.entity_id
_entity_poly.type
_entity_poly.pdbx_seq_one_letter_code
_entity_poly.pdbx_strand_id
1 'polypeptide(L)' 'NDAIEDEKLGLVYSARIQLKDSRIQVGGQWIELSPGMAVRAEVKTDKRKVIDYFLSPLREYQDESLHER' A
#
# COMPACT_ATOMS: atom_id res chain seq x y z
N ASN A 1 6.13 -13.96 -4.82
CA ASN A 1 7.45 -14.36 -5.36
C ASN A 1 8.28 -13.18 -5.90
N ASP A 2 8.08 -11.94 -5.43
CA ASP A 2 8.82 -10.75 -5.91
C ASP A 2 9.64 -10.06 -4.80
N ALA A 3 9.82 -10.72 -3.66
CA ALA A 3 10.61 -10.20 -2.56
C ALA A 3 12.10 -10.54 -2.78
N ILE A 4 12.96 -9.56 -2.61
CA ILE A 4 14.42 -9.66 -2.65
C ILE A 4 14.90 -9.82 -1.21
N GLU A 5 15.85 -10.72 -0.97
CA GLU A 5 16.47 -10.88 0.34
C GLU A 5 17.59 -9.85 0.52
N ASP A 6 17.46 -8.98 1.51
CA ASP A 6 18.46 -8.00 1.92
C ASP A 6 19.01 -8.40 3.29
N GLU A 7 20.34 -8.52 3.41
CA GLU A 7 21.01 -9.01 4.63
C GLU A 7 20.72 -8.16 5.88
N LYS A 8 20.30 -6.90 5.72
CA LYS A 8 20.00 -5.97 6.84
C LYS A 8 18.52 -5.75 7.05
N LEU A 9 17.72 -5.77 5.98
CA LEU A 9 16.30 -5.42 6.00
C LEU A 9 15.36 -6.64 5.90
N GLY A 10 15.89 -7.84 5.62
CA GLY A 10 15.11 -9.04 5.37
C GLY A 10 14.46 -9.03 3.98
N LEU A 11 13.25 -9.56 3.85
CA LEU A 11 12.53 -9.59 2.57
C LEU A 11 12.00 -8.19 2.20
N VAL A 12 12.49 -7.63 1.11
CA VAL A 12 12.11 -6.29 0.61
C VAL A 12 11.45 -6.36 -0.76
N TYR A 13 10.55 -5.42 -1.04
CA TYR A 13 9.94 -5.25 -2.36
C TYR A 13 10.46 -3.97 -3.03
N SER A 14 10.93 -4.09 -4.28
CA SER A 14 11.37 -2.92 -5.05
C SER A 14 10.18 -2.19 -5.67
N ALA A 15 10.19 -0.86 -5.61
CA ALA A 15 9.20 0.00 -6.26
C ALA A 15 9.90 1.09 -7.08
N ARG A 16 9.38 1.34 -8.29
CA ARG A 16 9.81 2.45 -9.16
C ARG A 16 8.66 3.42 -9.33
N ILE A 17 8.92 4.71 -9.14
CA ILE A 17 7.92 5.77 -9.23
C ILE A 17 8.30 6.68 -10.40
N GLN A 18 7.36 6.90 -11.30
CA GLN A 18 7.50 7.81 -12.43
C GLN A 18 6.36 8.83 -12.39
N LEU A 19 6.70 10.11 -12.57
CA LEU A 19 5.71 11.15 -12.75
C LEU A 19 5.06 11.02 -14.13
N LYS A 20 3.74 11.09 -14.16
CA LYS A 20 2.97 10.99 -15.41
C LYS A 20 3.13 12.23 -16.29
N ASP A 21 3.23 13.40 -15.68
CA ASP A 21 3.40 14.70 -16.35
C ASP A 21 4.46 15.51 -15.58
N SER A 22 5.22 16.34 -16.28
CA SER A 22 6.15 17.31 -15.70
C SER A 22 5.45 18.59 -15.26
N ARG A 23 4.14 18.69 -15.44
CA ARG A 23 3.33 19.86 -15.06
C ARG A 23 2.39 19.56 -13.92
N ILE A 24 2.13 20.58 -13.13
CA ILE A 24 1.14 20.56 -12.04
C ILE A 24 0.15 21.71 -12.22
N GLN A 25 -1.07 21.53 -11.70
CA GLN A 25 -2.09 22.57 -11.73
C GLN A 25 -2.06 23.35 -10.41
N VAL A 26 -1.82 24.66 -10.50
CA VAL A 26 -1.78 25.58 -9.35
C VAL A 26 -2.65 26.79 -9.68
N GLY A 27 -3.66 27.07 -8.85
CA GLY A 27 -4.56 28.22 -9.08
C GLY A 27 -5.30 28.18 -10.42
N GLY A 28 -5.55 26.99 -10.98
CA GLY A 28 -6.20 26.82 -12.28
C GLY A 28 -5.28 26.89 -13.50
N GLN A 29 -4.00 27.22 -13.32
CA GLN A 29 -3.01 27.26 -14.40
C GLN A 29 -2.08 26.05 -14.34
N TRP A 30 -1.67 25.56 -15.50
CA TRP A 30 -0.63 24.54 -15.63
C TRP A 30 0.74 25.19 -15.54
N ILE A 31 1.58 24.71 -14.62
CA ILE A 31 2.98 25.15 -14.47
C ILE A 31 3.91 23.96 -14.60
N GLU A 32 5.09 24.17 -15.18
CA GLU A 32 6.16 23.17 -15.22
C GLU A 32 6.79 23.01 -13.82
N LEU A 33 7.07 21.77 -13.44
CA LEU A 33 7.88 21.46 -12.27
C LEU A 33 9.27 22.07 -12.46
N SER A 34 9.67 22.92 -11.52
CA SER A 34 10.93 23.64 -11.55
C SER A 34 11.90 23.14 -10.49
N PRO A 35 13.23 23.31 -10.67
CA PRO A 35 14.21 22.99 -9.63
C PRO A 35 13.87 23.69 -8.32
N GLY A 36 14.05 22.97 -7.20
CA GLY A 36 13.68 23.45 -5.86
C GLY A 36 12.32 22.97 -5.35
N MET A 37 11.50 22.35 -6.20
CA MET A 37 10.27 21.67 -5.77
C MET A 37 10.57 20.26 -5.22
N ALA A 38 9.77 19.82 -4.24
CA ALA A 38 9.87 18.48 -3.66
C ALA A 38 8.66 17.62 -4.07
N VAL A 39 8.93 16.39 -4.47
CA VAL A 39 7.90 15.38 -4.79
C VAL A 39 7.92 14.32 -3.70
N ARG A 40 6.76 14.04 -3.10
CA ARG A 40 6.60 13.01 -2.07
C ARG A 40 5.65 11.93 -2.56
N ALA A 41 6.07 10.68 -2.43
CA ALA A 41 5.22 9.52 -2.69
C ALA A 41 5.09 8.68 -1.41
N GLU A 42 3.87 8.18 -1.15
CA GLU A 42 3.58 7.36 0.02
C GLU A 42 2.95 6.05 -0.41
N VAL A 43 3.48 4.93 0.08
CA VAL A 43 2.91 3.60 -0.12
C VAL A 43 2.07 3.25 1.10
N LYS A 44 0.75 3.17 0.92
CA LYS A 44 -0.18 2.71 1.97
C LYS A 44 -0.54 1.26 1.69
N THR A 45 0.04 0.35 2.46
CA THR A 45 -0.22 -1.10 2.38
C THR A 45 -1.44 -1.52 3.16
N ASP A 46 -1.91 -0.68 4.09
CA ASP A 46 -3.01 -1.03 4.97
C ASP A 46 -4.36 -0.70 4.31
N LYS A 47 -5.16 -1.75 4.10
CA LYS A 47 -6.58 -1.69 3.74
C LYS A 47 -7.35 -2.70 4.60
N ARG A 48 -7.18 -2.66 5.93
CA ARG A 48 -8.04 -3.44 6.82
C ARG A 48 -9.46 -2.90 6.75
N LYS A 49 -10.41 -3.73 6.30
CA LYS A 49 -11.82 -3.39 6.46
C LYS A 49 -12.16 -3.64 7.92
N VAL A 50 -12.73 -2.65 8.59
CA VAL A 50 -13.12 -2.76 10.00
C VAL A 50 -14.02 -3.99 10.24
N ILE A 51 -14.84 -4.37 9.25
CA ILE A 51 -15.68 -5.58 9.28
C ILE A 51 -14.89 -6.88 9.51
N ASP A 52 -13.62 -6.97 9.10
CA ASP A 52 -12.80 -8.17 9.25
C ASP A 52 -12.52 -8.49 10.74
N TYR A 53 -12.47 -7.48 11.63
CA TYR A 53 -12.37 -7.68 13.08
C TYR A 53 -13.65 -8.20 13.71
N PHE A 54 -14.80 -7.80 13.16
CA PHE A 54 -16.11 -8.22 13.67
C PHE A 54 -16.49 -9.63 13.21
N LEU A 55 -16.05 -10.02 12.02
CA LEU A 55 -16.32 -11.34 11.46
C LEU A 55 -15.24 -12.37 11.78
N SER A 56 -14.08 -11.97 12.33
CA SER A 56 -13.03 -12.93 12.73
C SER A 56 -13.53 -14.00 13.71
N PRO A 57 -14.36 -13.70 14.74
CA PRO A 57 -14.86 -14.73 15.64
C PRO A 57 -15.82 -15.70 14.94
N LEU A 58 -16.66 -15.19 14.02
CA LEU A 58 -17.63 -16.01 13.29
C LEU A 58 -16.96 -16.99 12.31
N ARG A 59 -15.74 -16.69 11.85
CA ARG A 59 -14.93 -17.63 11.08
C ARG A 59 -14.35 -18.73 11.97
N GLU A 60 -13.83 -18.37 13.15
CA GLU A 60 -13.29 -19.32 14.12
C GLU A 60 -14.34 -20.36 14.54
N TYR A 61 -15.58 -19.93 14.81
CA TYR A 61 -16.68 -20.84 15.12
C TYR A 61 -17.14 -21.72 13.94
N GLN A 62 -17.01 -21.25 12.70
CA GLN A 62 -17.33 -22.06 11.51
C GLN A 62 -16.29 -23.15 11.27
N ASP A 63 -15.01 -22.86 11.49
CA ASP A 63 -13.93 -23.83 11.34
C ASP A 63 -13.95 -24.90 12.45
N GLU A 64 -14.30 -24.51 13.69
CA GLU A 64 -14.44 -25.45 14.83
C GLU A 64 -15.66 -26.38 14.70
N SER A 65 -16.81 -25.87 14.24
CA SER A 65 -18.04 -26.66 14.14
C SER A 65 -18.03 -27.71 13.02
N LEU A 66 -17.09 -27.62 12.07
CA LEU A 66 -16.88 -28.63 11.02
C LEU A 66 -15.85 -29.71 11.39
N HIS A 67 -15.07 -29.51 12.46
CA HIS A 67 -14.08 -30.48 12.94
C HIS A 67 -14.61 -31.38 14.08
N GLU A 68 -15.77 -31.07 14.64
CA GLU A 68 -16.41 -31.89 15.67
C GLU A 68 -17.55 -32.73 15.08
N ARG A 69 -17.17 -33.71 14.24
CA ARG A 69 -17.89 -34.99 14.06
C ARG A 69 -16.91 -36.09 13.68
#